data_AF-A0A7S2WXL7-F1
#
_entry.id   AF-A0A7S2WXL7-F1
#
_cell.length_a   1.000
_cell.length_b   1.000
_cell.length_c   1.000
_cell.angle_alpha   90.00
_cell.angle_beta   90.00
_cell.angle_gamma   90.00
#
_symmetry.space_group_name_H-M   'P 1'
#
loop_
_entity.id
_entity.type
_entity.pdbx_description
1 polymer ?
#
loop_
_entity_poly.entity_id
_entity_poly.type
_entity_poly.pdbx_seq_one_letter_code
_entity_poly.pdbx_strand_id
1 'polypeptide(L)'
;EGMDPMGEDFPLKAVIDDLSDPSKLKVGPEFLPEALYGPYWVVFAGPTQDNYEYGIVSGGPPMVTGEDGCIAGDGTNVNGEGLWLFSKDPEPEEGTVQMLKDKATELGFDLSVLQPVVHEGCTYPDDQ
;
A
#
# COMPACT_ATOMS: atom_id res chain seq x y z
N GLU A 1 28.06 -17.05 -10.87
CA GLU A 1 27.31 -17.06 -9.61
C GLU A 1 27.76 -15.85 -8.80
N GLY A 2 27.13 -14.70 -9.05
CA GLY A 2 27.46 -13.44 -8.40
C GLY A 2 26.42 -13.21 -7.31
N MET A 3 26.86 -13.25 -6.06
CA MET A 3 26.04 -12.96 -4.90
C MET A 3 25.85 -11.44 -4.84
N ASP A 4 24.63 -10.99 -5.10
CA ASP A 4 24.24 -9.58 -5.00
C ASP A 4 24.13 -9.23 -3.50
N PRO A 5 25.01 -8.37 -2.94
CA PRO A 5 25.03 -8.09 -1.50
C PRO A 5 23.85 -7.21 -1.04
N MET A 6 22.91 -6.87 -1.94
CA MET A 6 21.64 -6.20 -1.63
C MET A 6 20.41 -7.06 -1.99
N GLY A 7 20.60 -8.35 -2.31
CA GLY A 7 19.58 -9.23 -2.90
C GLY A 7 19.05 -10.34 -2.00
N GLU A 8 18.97 -10.14 -0.68
CA GLU A 8 18.09 -10.99 0.13
C GLU A 8 16.73 -10.30 0.24
N ASP A 9 15.76 -10.78 -0.54
CA ASP A 9 14.34 -10.50 -0.30
C ASP A 9 14.00 -11.07 1.07
N PHE A 10 14.12 -10.23 2.10
CA PHE A 10 13.67 -10.60 3.42
C PHE A 10 12.14 -10.61 3.40
N PRO A 11 11.48 -11.77 3.64
CA PRO A 11 10.04 -11.83 3.59
C PRO A 11 9.44 -10.84 4.60
N LEU A 12 8.43 -10.11 4.15
CA LEU A 12 7.66 -9.22 5.01
C LEU A 12 6.60 -10.02 5.76
N LYS A 13 6.45 -9.72 7.04
CA LYS A 13 5.38 -10.25 7.89
C LYS A 13 4.42 -9.15 8.25
N ALA A 14 3.13 -9.42 8.09
CA ALA A 14 2.05 -8.60 8.64
C ALA A 14 1.52 -9.22 9.94
N VAL A 15 1.21 -8.37 10.92
CA VAL A 15 0.62 -8.75 12.20
C VAL A 15 -0.58 -7.88 12.48
N ILE A 16 -1.70 -8.51 12.85
CA ILE A 16 -2.88 -7.82 13.39
C ILE A 16 -2.63 -7.59 14.88
N ASP A 17 -2.32 -6.35 15.25
CA ASP A 17 -2.03 -5.96 16.64
C ASP A 17 -3.31 -5.73 17.46
N ASP A 18 -4.39 -5.28 16.80
CA ASP A 18 -5.69 -5.00 17.41
C ASP A 18 -6.82 -5.68 16.62
N LEU A 19 -7.43 -6.71 17.20
CA LEU A 19 -8.54 -7.44 16.58
C LEU A 19 -9.84 -6.63 16.49
N SER A 20 -9.96 -5.52 17.23
CA SER A 20 -11.10 -4.62 17.12
C SER A 20 -11.01 -3.70 15.89
N ASP A 21 -9.80 -3.56 15.32
CA ASP A 21 -9.55 -2.85 14.07
C ASP A 21 -8.56 -3.64 13.19
N PRO A 22 -9.00 -4.79 12.64
CA PRO A 22 -8.13 -5.72 11.92
C PRO A 22 -7.60 -5.15 10.59
N SER A 23 -8.08 -3.97 10.19
CA SER A 23 -7.61 -3.24 9.02
C SER A 23 -6.25 -2.58 9.23
N LYS A 24 -5.80 -2.42 10.49
CA LYS A 24 -4.55 -1.77 10.87
C LYS A 24 -3.50 -2.81 11.25
N LEU A 25 -2.53 -2.98 10.37
CA LEU A 25 -1.46 -3.97 10.49
C LEU A 25 -0.16 -3.32 10.96
N LYS A 26 0.67 -4.12 11.61
CA LYS A 26 2.11 -3.89 11.73
C LYS A 26 2.82 -4.72 10.67
N VAL A 27 3.65 -4.11 9.83
CA VAL A 27 4.40 -4.80 8.78
C VAL A 27 5.89 -4.49 8.89
N GLY A 28 6.71 -5.52 8.69
CA GLY A 28 8.16 -5.38 8.60
C GLY A 28 8.83 -6.71 8.25
N PRO A 29 10.16 -6.71 8.08
CA PRO A 29 10.94 -7.92 7.82
C PRO A 29 10.76 -8.98 8.92
N GLU A 30 10.59 -10.24 8.53
CA GLU A 30 10.35 -11.36 9.45
C GLU A 30 11.42 -11.52 10.55
N PHE A 31 12.69 -11.21 10.23
CA PHE A 31 13.80 -11.36 11.17
C PHE A 31 13.85 -10.26 12.25
N LEU A 32 13.10 -9.17 12.09
CA LEU A 32 13.03 -8.09 13.06
C LEU A 32 11.95 -8.33 14.12
N PRO A 33 12.16 -7.89 15.38
CA PRO A 33 11.11 -7.85 16.39
C PRO A 33 9.91 -7.00 15.92
N GLU A 34 8.68 -7.48 16.15
CA GLU A 34 7.43 -6.80 15.76
C GLU A 34 7.29 -5.37 16.33
N ALA A 35 7.99 -5.05 17.42
CA ALA A 35 8.04 -3.70 17.99
C ALA A 35 8.69 -2.66 17.04
N LEU A 36 9.42 -3.09 16.02
CA LEU A 36 10.03 -2.24 15.00
C LEU A 36 9.21 -2.19 13.70
N TYR A 37 8.10 -2.91 13.62
CA TYR A 37 7.24 -2.91 12.44
C TYR A 37 6.47 -1.59 12.36
N GLY A 38 6.23 -1.13 11.14
CA GLY A 38 5.48 0.11 10.91
C GLY A 38 4.04 -0.16 10.51
N PRO A 39 3.21 0.91 10.50
CA PRO A 39 1.79 0.78 10.24
C PRO A 39 1.51 0.60 8.74
N TYR A 40 0.62 -0.35 8.42
CA TYR A 40 0.00 -0.50 7.10
C TYR A 40 -1.49 -0.72 7.27
N TRP A 41 -2.30 0.16 6.69
CA TRP A 41 -3.74 0.20 6.90
C TRP A 41 -4.45 -0.11 5.59
N VAL A 42 -5.29 -1.14 5.58
CA VAL A 42 -6.18 -1.44 4.45
C VAL A 42 -7.43 -0.58 4.59
N VAL A 43 -7.47 0.54 3.87
CA VAL A 43 -8.54 1.55 4.03
C VAL A 43 -9.73 1.31 3.11
N PHE A 44 -9.55 0.51 2.06
CA PHE A 44 -10.61 0.05 1.18
C PHE A 44 -10.18 -1.23 0.47
N ALA A 45 -11.11 -2.16 0.27
CA ALA A 45 -10.89 -3.37 -0.52
C ALA A 45 -12.21 -3.87 -1.09
N GLY A 46 -12.18 -4.44 -2.29
CA GLY A 46 -13.36 -5.00 -2.92
C GLY A 46 -13.01 -5.80 -4.18
N PRO A 47 -14.00 -6.22 -4.99
CA PRO A 47 -15.41 -5.85 -4.87
C PRO A 47 -16.18 -6.55 -3.76
N THR A 48 -15.77 -7.75 -3.33
CA THR A 48 -16.45 -8.50 -2.27
C THR A 48 -15.47 -9.01 -1.22
N GLN A 49 -15.98 -9.37 -0.04
CA GLN A 49 -15.13 -9.92 1.03
C GLN A 49 -14.53 -11.29 0.69
N ASP A 50 -15.17 -12.03 -0.23
CA ASP A 50 -14.71 -13.34 -0.66
C ASP A 50 -13.87 -13.29 -1.95
N ASN A 51 -13.83 -12.14 -2.63
CA ASN A 51 -13.02 -11.94 -3.82
C ASN A 51 -12.56 -10.49 -3.96
N TYR A 52 -11.34 -10.23 -3.51
CA TYR A 52 -10.70 -8.93 -3.63
C TYR A 52 -9.95 -8.81 -4.95
N GLU A 53 -10.32 -7.85 -5.78
CA GLU A 53 -9.63 -7.53 -7.05
C GLU A 53 -8.86 -6.21 -6.98
N TYR A 54 -9.18 -5.36 -6.00
CA TYR A 54 -8.53 -4.07 -5.81
C TYR A 54 -8.52 -3.67 -4.33
N GLY A 55 -7.67 -2.72 -4.00
CA GLY A 55 -7.61 -2.17 -2.66
C GLY A 55 -6.84 -0.86 -2.57
N ILE A 56 -6.98 -0.20 -1.43
CA ILE A 56 -6.24 1.00 -1.08
C ILE A 56 -5.53 0.70 0.24
N VAL A 57 -4.21 0.86 0.23
CA VAL A 57 -3.35 0.66 1.40
C VAL A 57 -2.63 1.97 1.69
N SER A 58 -2.63 2.37 2.96
CA SER A 58 -1.89 3.54 3.43
C SER A 58 -0.85 3.12 4.46
N GLY A 59 0.31 3.75 4.49
CA GLY A 59 1.36 3.55 5.50
C GLY A 59 0.98 4.14 6.87
N GLY A 60 -0.24 3.90 7.36
CA GLY A 60 -0.82 4.59 8.52
C GLY A 60 -1.76 5.73 8.13
N PRO A 61 -2.14 6.62 9.08
CA PRO A 61 -3.05 7.72 8.80
C PRO A 61 -2.36 8.82 7.99
N PRO A 62 -3.08 9.52 7.09
CA PRO A 62 -2.52 10.67 6.39
C PRO A 62 -2.39 11.85 7.36
N MET A 63 -1.15 12.25 7.69
CA MET A 63 -0.87 13.28 8.70
C MET A 63 -0.38 14.61 8.12
N VAL A 64 0.02 14.66 6.85
CA VAL A 64 0.59 15.86 6.23
C VAL A 64 -0.53 16.63 5.56
N THR A 65 -0.69 17.92 5.87
CA THR A 65 -1.72 18.75 5.22
C THR A 65 -1.39 18.94 3.73
N GLY A 66 -2.35 18.59 2.87
CA GLY A 66 -2.31 18.80 1.43
C GLY A 66 -3.24 19.93 0.98
N GLU A 67 -3.41 20.05 -0.34
CA GLU A 67 -4.31 21.03 -0.97
C GLU A 67 -5.77 20.61 -0.83
N ASP A 68 -6.07 19.33 -1.08
CA ASP A 68 -7.44 18.78 -1.12
C ASP A 68 -7.63 17.61 -0.13
N GLY A 69 -6.88 17.60 0.97
CA GLY A 69 -6.96 16.54 1.98
C GLY A 69 -5.67 16.44 2.79
N CYS A 70 -5.37 15.24 3.27
CA CYS A 70 -4.09 14.95 3.90
C CYS A 70 -3.29 13.97 3.02
N ILE A 71 -2.00 14.25 2.88
CA ILE A 71 -1.06 13.38 2.20
C ILE A 71 -0.60 12.28 3.18
N ALA A 72 -0.55 11.05 2.70
CA ALA A 72 -0.01 9.91 3.42
C ALA A 72 1.53 9.89 3.35
N GLY A 73 2.18 10.86 3.97
CA GLY A 73 3.65 10.98 4.02
C GLY A 73 4.20 12.12 3.18
N ASP A 74 5.50 12.42 3.35
CA ASP A 74 6.18 13.50 2.61
C ASP A 74 7.39 12.97 1.82
N GLY A 75 7.60 11.65 1.82
CA GLY A 75 8.68 10.97 1.11
C GLY A 75 10.00 11.02 1.86
N THR A 76 10.02 11.48 3.13
CA THR A 76 11.22 11.49 3.96
C THR A 76 11.40 10.20 4.75
N ASN A 77 10.34 9.40 4.91
CA ASN A 77 10.41 8.11 5.59
C ASN A 77 10.09 6.95 4.64
N VAL A 78 10.77 5.82 4.87
CA VAL A 78 10.54 4.56 4.13
C VAL A 78 9.46 3.69 4.78
N ASN A 79 8.98 4.07 5.97
CA ASN A 79 8.00 3.33 6.74
C ASN A 79 7.05 4.30 7.44
N GLY A 80 5.78 3.94 7.59
CA GLY A 80 4.76 4.83 8.14
C GLY A 80 4.34 5.95 7.18
N GLU A 81 4.60 5.75 5.87
CA GLU A 81 4.28 6.68 4.79
C GLU A 81 3.90 5.90 3.53
N GLY A 82 3.25 6.58 2.59
CA GLY A 82 2.80 6.08 1.31
C GLY A 82 1.29 5.84 1.25
N LEU A 83 0.75 6.02 0.05
CA LEU A 83 -0.59 5.62 -0.34
C LEU A 83 -0.48 4.83 -1.64
N TRP A 84 -1.05 3.64 -1.66
CA TRP A 84 -1.05 2.74 -2.82
C TRP A 84 -2.46 2.34 -3.19
N LEU A 85 -2.77 2.47 -4.48
CA LEU A 85 -4.02 2.03 -5.09
C LEU A 85 -3.70 0.78 -5.89
N PHE A 86 -4.09 -0.37 -5.37
CA PHE A 86 -3.77 -1.68 -5.94
C PHE A 86 -4.92 -2.23 -6.78
N SER A 87 -4.54 -2.98 -7.81
CA SER A 87 -5.40 -3.82 -8.63
C SER A 87 -4.69 -5.15 -8.86
N LYS A 88 -5.43 -6.26 -8.89
CA LYS A 88 -4.89 -7.56 -9.32
C LYS A 88 -4.53 -7.58 -10.81
N ASP A 89 -5.33 -6.88 -11.62
CA ASP A 89 -4.98 -6.63 -13.01
C ASP A 89 -3.88 -5.56 -13.06
N PRO A 90 -2.70 -5.85 -13.65
CA PRO A 90 -1.62 -4.87 -13.80
C PRO A 90 -1.98 -3.72 -14.75
N GLU A 91 -2.95 -3.92 -15.65
CA GLU A 91 -3.43 -2.90 -16.60
C GLU A 91 -4.96 -2.73 -16.46
N PRO A 92 -5.44 -2.31 -15.28
CA PRO A 92 -6.88 -2.25 -15.02
C PRO A 92 -7.57 -1.21 -15.91
N GLU A 93 -8.84 -1.45 -16.19
CA GLU A 93 -9.68 -0.47 -16.88
C GLU A 93 -9.65 0.90 -16.17
N GLU A 94 -9.65 1.99 -16.95
CA GLU A 94 -9.61 3.37 -16.43
C GLU A 94 -10.70 3.65 -15.38
N GLY A 95 -11.88 3.03 -15.54
CA GLY A 95 -12.98 3.14 -14.58
C GLY A 95 -12.63 2.62 -13.19
N THR A 96 -11.85 1.54 -13.09
CA THR A 96 -11.37 0.98 -11.81
C THR A 96 -10.39 1.94 -11.15
N VAL A 97 -9.44 2.48 -11.92
CA VAL A 97 -8.47 3.45 -11.42
C VAL A 97 -9.17 4.71 -10.90
N GLN A 98 -10.15 5.22 -11.65
CA GLN A 98 -10.91 6.40 -11.24
C GLN A 98 -11.74 6.12 -9.99
N MET A 99 -12.40 4.96 -9.90
CA MET A 99 -13.15 4.56 -8.71
C MET A 99 -12.27 4.52 -7.46
N LEU A 100 -11.05 3.96 -7.56
CA LEU A 100 -10.11 3.94 -6.43
C LEU A 100 -9.65 5.34 -6.03
N LYS A 101 -9.40 6.23 -7.01
CA LYS A 101 -9.07 7.63 -6.74
C LYS A 101 -10.22 8.36 -6.05
N ASP A 102 -11.43 8.25 -6.58
CA ASP A 102 -12.63 8.86 -5.98
C ASP A 102 -12.82 8.36 -4.53
N LYS A 103 -12.61 7.06 -4.30
CA LYS A 103 -12.71 6.48 -2.96
C LYS A 103 -11.62 6.99 -2.01
N ALA A 104 -10.38 7.14 -2.49
CA ALA A 104 -9.31 7.71 -1.68
C ALA A 104 -9.59 9.17 -1.31
N THR A 105 -10.09 9.98 -2.25
CA THR A 105 -10.52 11.36 -1.97
C THR A 105 -11.67 11.42 -0.97
N GLU A 106 -12.67 10.53 -1.09
CA GLU A 106 -13.78 10.41 -0.12
C GLU A 106 -13.28 10.11 1.30
N LEU A 107 -12.21 9.32 1.42
CA LEU A 107 -11.54 8.98 2.68
C LEU A 107 -10.63 10.12 3.21
N GLY A 108 -10.50 11.23 2.48
CA GLY A 108 -9.76 12.42 2.89
C GLY A 108 -8.28 12.42 2.50
N PHE A 109 -7.85 11.53 1.60
CA PHE A 109 -6.50 11.56 1.06
C PHE A 109 -6.36 12.63 -0.02
N ASP A 110 -5.27 13.40 0.06
CA ASP A 110 -4.85 14.26 -1.04
C ASP A 110 -4.06 13.43 -2.07
N LEU A 111 -4.56 13.42 -3.31
CA LEU A 111 -3.99 12.65 -4.41
C LEU A 111 -3.08 13.48 -5.33
N SER A 112 -2.90 14.78 -5.07
CA SER A 112 -2.09 15.70 -5.89
C SER A 112 -0.63 15.24 -6.03
N VAL A 113 -0.13 14.45 -5.08
CA VAL A 113 1.24 13.94 -5.06
C VAL A 113 1.37 12.48 -5.51
N LEU A 114 0.27 11.82 -5.88
CA LEU A 114 0.32 10.44 -6.38
C LEU A 114 1.12 10.37 -7.67
N GLN A 115 2.03 9.40 -7.72
CA GLN A 115 2.82 9.12 -8.92
C GLN A 115 2.09 8.10 -9.80
N PRO A 116 1.89 8.38 -11.10
CA PRO A 116 1.36 7.38 -12.02
C PRO A 116 2.38 6.27 -12.23
N VAL A 117 1.93 5.01 -12.15
CA VAL A 117 2.73 3.83 -12.43
C VAL A 117 2.25 3.22 -13.74
N VAL A 118 3.16 2.99 -14.68
CA VAL A 118 2.87 2.36 -15.97
C VAL A 118 3.41 0.94 -15.93
N HIS A 119 2.51 -0.04 -16.07
CA HIS A 119 2.85 -1.46 -16.03
C HIS A 119 3.03 -2.08 -17.44
N GLU A 120 2.72 -1.34 -18.51
CA GLU A 120 2.89 -1.81 -19.90
C GLU A 120 4.33 -2.28 -20.16
N GLY A 121 4.48 -3.52 -20.63
CA GLY A 121 5.77 -4.13 -20.94
C GLY A 121 6.61 -4.56 -19.72
N CYS A 122 6.07 -4.46 -18.50
CA CYS A 122 6.72 -4.98 -17.30
C CYS A 122 6.54 -6.50 -17.18
N THR A 123 7.59 -7.19 -16.77
CA THR A 123 7.56 -8.62 -16.41
C THR A 123 7.81 -8.76 -14.92
N TYR A 124 6.90 -9.44 -14.24
CA TYR A 124 7.05 -9.73 -12.81
C TYR A 124 7.57 -11.17 -12.66
N PRO A 125 8.55 -11.42 -11.78
CA PRO A 125 8.92 -12.78 -11.45
C PRO A 125 7.70 -13.51 -10.87
N ASP A 126 7.52 -14.79 -11.23
CA ASP A 126 6.46 -15.61 -10.64
C ASP A 126 6.64 -15.67 -9.12
N ASP A 127 5.52 -15.59 -8.40
CA ASP A 127 5.45 -15.71 -6.95
C ASP A 127 6.19 -16.98 -6.48
N GLN A 128 7.23 -16.84 -5.64
CA GLN A 128 7.81 -17.97 -4.90
C GLN A 128 7.02 -18.26 -3.62
#